data_AF-A0A813G8X1-F1
#
_entry.id   AF-A0A813G8X1-F1
#
_cell.length_a   1.000
_cell.length_b   1.000
_cell.length_c   1.000
_cell.angle_alpha   90.00
_cell.angle_beta   90.00
_cell.angle_gamma   90.00
#
_symmetry.space_group_name_H-M   'P 1'
#
loop_
_entity.id
_entity.type
_entity.pdbx_description
1 polymer ?
#
loop_
_entity_poly.entity_id
_entity_poly.type
_entity_poly.pdbx_seq_one_letter_code
_entity_poly.pdbx_strand_id
1 'polypeptide(L)'
;MALTIYAIRTNADFTNSGAYMMVGMLGLLMMIMLSVFFPTNSVWSSLIGGGGAMLFGFMIIMDTQKIFGSASQAYGGGQRQFEYSIDMYALAAWSLYLDYINFVLYLLMPL
;
A
#
# COMPACT_ATOMS: atom_id res chain seq x y z
N MET A 1 -11.43 1.67 2.99
CA MET A 1 -12.09 2.31 4.15
C MET A 1 -11.49 1.87 5.48
N ALA A 2 -11.54 0.58 5.86
CA ALA A 2 -10.98 0.12 7.14
C ALA A 2 -9.48 0.46 7.32
N LEU A 3 -8.65 0.21 6.30
CA LEU A 3 -7.21 0.51 6.31
C LEU A 3 -6.91 2.00 6.49
N THR A 4 -7.65 2.86 5.80
CA THR A 4 -7.53 4.33 5.89
C THR A 4 -7.91 4.83 7.28
N ILE A 5 -9.01 4.33 7.86
CA ILE A 5 -9.44 4.68 9.22
C ILE A 5 -8.38 4.24 10.23
N TYR A 6 -7.88 3.01 10.08
CA TYR A 6 -6.80 2.48 10.92
C TYR A 6 -5.54 3.36 10.82
N ALA A 7 -5.13 3.72 9.61
CA ALA A 7 -3.96 4.56 9.35
C ALA A 7 -4.04 5.92 10.05
N ILE A 8 -5.22 6.54 10.07
CA ILE A 8 -5.45 7.85 10.72
C ILE A 8 -5.44 7.71 12.25
N ARG A 9 -6.09 6.68 12.79
CA ARG A 9 -6.28 6.50 14.25
C ARG A 9 -5.09 5.89 14.97
N THR A 10 -4.26 5.11 14.30
CA THR A 10 -3.18 4.36 14.97
C THR A 10 -2.05 5.27 15.43
N ASN A 11 -1.44 4.96 16.58
CA ASN A 11 -0.24 5.64 17.07
C ASN A 11 1.05 5.14 16.41
N ALA A 12 1.00 3.97 15.75
CA ALA A 12 2.15 3.42 15.05
C ALA A 12 2.46 4.24 13.79
N ASP A 13 3.72 4.64 13.64
CA ASP A 13 4.20 5.39 12.48
C ASP A 13 4.83 4.45 11.43
N PHE A 14 4.18 4.34 10.27
CA PHE A 14 4.67 3.59 9.13
C PHE A 14 5.26 4.48 8.04
N THR A 15 5.33 5.80 8.22
CA THR A 15 5.77 6.74 7.18
C THR A 15 7.22 6.51 6.74
N ASN A 16 8.07 5.99 7.63
CA ASN A 16 9.47 5.63 7.36
C ASN A 16 9.65 4.19 6.79
N SER A 17 8.57 3.45 6.56
CA SER A 17 8.65 2.06 6.07
C SER A 17 8.88 1.93 4.56
N GLY A 18 9.16 3.04 3.86
CA GLY A 18 9.28 3.10 2.41
C GLY A 18 10.31 2.13 1.80
N ALA A 19 11.44 1.90 2.48
CA ALA A 19 12.44 0.94 2.03
C ALA A 19 11.90 -0.50 1.94
N TYR A 20 11.10 -0.92 2.94
CA TYR A 20 10.49 -2.25 2.94
C TYR A 20 9.44 -2.38 1.84
N MET A 21 8.68 -1.31 1.57
CA MET A 21 7.69 -1.29 0.50
C MET A 21 8.34 -1.42 -0.88
N MET A 22 9.47 -0.74 -1.09
CA MET A 22 10.25 -0.85 -2.33
C MET A 22 10.73 -2.28 -2.57
N VAL A 23 11.24 -2.96 -1.53
CA VAL A 23 11.63 -4.37 -1.62
C VAL A 23 10.44 -5.25 -1.94
N GLY A 24 9.29 -5.03 -1.30
CA GLY A 24 8.05 -5.77 -1.58
C GLY A 24 7.56 -5.61 -3.02
N MET A 25 7.60 -4.38 -3.56
CA MET A 25 7.20 -4.10 -4.94
C MET A 25 8.14 -4.79 -5.94
N LEU A 26 9.45 -4.71 -5.72
CA LEU A 26 10.43 -5.41 -6.56
C LEU A 26 10.25 -6.94 -6.48
N GLY A 27 9.94 -7.47 -5.30
CA GLY A 27 9.62 -8.88 -5.10
C GLY A 27 8.40 -9.33 -5.91
N LEU A 28 7.30 -8.57 -5.87
CA LEU A 28 6.12 -8.83 -6.70
C LEU A 28 6.44 -8.75 -8.19
N LEU A 29 7.20 -7.74 -8.62
CA LEU A 29 7.60 -7.56 -10.01
C LEU A 29 8.42 -8.75 -10.52
N MET A 30 9.34 -9.26 -9.71
CA MET A 30 10.10 -10.48 -10.01
C MET A 30 9.20 -11.72 -10.11
N MET A 31 8.23 -11.88 -9.19
CA MET A 31 7.27 -12.99 -9.23
C MET A 31 6.41 -12.97 -10.51
N ILE A 32 5.99 -11.79 -10.95
CA ILE A 32 5.26 -11.61 -12.21
C ILE A 32 6.15 -11.96 -13.40
N MET A 33 7.40 -11.49 -13.44
CA MET A 33 8.33 -11.85 -14.52
C MET A 33 8.56 -13.36 -14.61
N LEU A 34 8.72 -14.04 -13.47
CA LEU A 34 8.85 -15.50 -13.44
C LEU A 34 7.58 -16.19 -13.95
N SER A 35 6.40 -15.65 -13.62
CA SER A 35 5.11 -16.22 -14.07
C SER A 35 4.91 -16.22 -15.59
N VAL A 36 5.67 -15.40 -16.34
CA VAL A 36 5.63 -15.41 -17.82
C VAL A 36 6.31 -16.65 -18.40
N PHE A 37 7.34 -17.18 -17.72
CA PHE A 37 8.13 -18.31 -18.21
C PHE A 37 7.62 -19.67 -17.72
N PHE A 38 6.88 -19.71 -16.61
CA PHE A 38 6.38 -20.93 -16.01
C PHE A 38 4.84 -20.97 -16.04
N PRO A 39 4.21 -22.08 -16.44
CA PRO A 39 2.76 -22.20 -16.41
C PRO A 39 2.23 -21.98 -14.98
N THR A 40 1.32 -21.01 -14.83
CA THR A 40 0.77 -20.63 -13.54
C THR A 40 -0.34 -21.59 -13.13
N ASN A 41 -0.17 -22.28 -12.02
CA ASN A 41 -1.24 -23.06 -11.40
C ASN A 41 -2.14 -22.14 -10.55
N SER A 42 -3.39 -22.55 -10.30
CA SER A 42 -4.37 -21.80 -9.48
C SER A 42 -3.84 -21.43 -8.08
N VAL A 43 -2.99 -22.26 -7.49
CA VAL A 43 -2.33 -21.96 -6.21
C VAL A 43 -1.32 -20.82 -6.35
N TRP A 44 -0.57 -20.77 -7.46
CA TRP A 44 0.44 -19.75 -7.71
C TRP A 44 -0.20 -18.38 -7.94
N SER A 45 -1.28 -18.31 -8.72
CA SER A 45 -2.05 -17.06 -8.90
C SER A 45 -2.66 -16.58 -7.60
N SER A 46 -3.15 -17.49 -6.75
CA SER A 46 -3.69 -17.15 -5.44
C SER A 46 -2.63 -16.59 -4.48
N LEU A 47 -1.41 -17.12 -4.51
CA LEU A 47 -0.29 -16.61 -3.70
C LEU A 47 0.16 -15.22 -4.15
N ILE A 48 0.28 -15.00 -5.46
CA ILE A 48 0.62 -13.68 -6.01
C ILE A 48 -0.50 -12.67 -5.72
N GLY A 49 -1.76 -13.05 -5.93
CA GLY A 49 -2.92 -12.22 -5.63
C GLY A 49 -2.99 -11.84 -4.15
N GLY A 50 -2.92 -12.83 -3.25
CA GLY A 50 -2.93 -12.58 -1.81
C GLY A 50 -1.75 -11.74 -1.33
N GLY A 51 -0.54 -12.05 -1.81
CA GLY A 51 0.67 -11.28 -1.47
C GLY A 51 0.62 -9.85 -2.00
N GLY A 52 0.14 -9.65 -3.24
CA GLY A 52 -0.05 -8.35 -3.85
C GLY A 52 -1.08 -7.50 -3.11
N ALA A 53 -2.25 -8.08 -2.81
CA ALA A 53 -3.29 -7.40 -2.04
C ALA A 53 -2.79 -7.00 -0.64
N MET A 54 -2.02 -7.86 0.02
CA MET A 54 -1.43 -7.52 1.32
C MET A 54 -0.44 -6.35 1.20
N LEU A 55 0.46 -6.37 0.20
CA LEU A 55 1.44 -5.31 0.00
C LEU A 55 0.78 -3.96 -0.28
N PHE A 56 -0.12 -3.89 -1.27
CA PHE A 56 -0.82 -2.65 -1.60
C PHE A 56 -1.73 -2.18 -0.46
N GLY A 57 -2.28 -3.11 0.33
CA GLY A 57 -2.99 -2.76 1.56
C GLY A 57 -2.13 -2.02 2.57
N PHE A 58 -0.88 -2.45 2.76
CA PHE A 58 0.09 -1.70 3.57
C PHE A 58 0.48 -0.36 2.92
N MET A 59 0.57 -0.28 1.59
CA MET A 59 0.93 0.97 0.90
C MET A 59 -0.15 2.03 1.13
N ILE A 60 -1.42 1.63 1.05
CA ILE A 60 -2.57 2.48 1.40
C ILE A 60 -2.45 3.02 2.83
N ILE A 61 -2.03 2.20 3.81
CA ILE A 61 -1.82 2.68 5.19
C ILE A 61 -0.73 3.76 5.22
N MET A 62 0.42 3.49 4.60
CA MET A 62 1.55 4.41 4.59
C MET A 62 1.22 5.72 3.88
N ASP A 63 0.63 5.66 2.69
CA ASP A 63 0.27 6.84 1.91
C ASP A 63 -0.83 7.66 2.60
N THR A 64 -1.81 7.00 3.22
CA THR A 64 -2.80 7.69 4.07
C THR A 64 -2.11 8.42 5.23
N GLN A 65 -1.12 7.79 5.90
CA GLN A 65 -0.40 8.45 7.00
C GLN A 65 0.40 9.65 6.53
N LYS A 66 1.03 9.60 5.35
CA LYS A 66 1.77 10.73 4.77
C LYS A 66 0.84 11.86 4.32
N ILE A 67 -0.35 11.53 3.82
CA ILE A 67 -1.37 12.51 3.42
C ILE A 67 -1.94 13.21 4.65
N PHE A 68 -2.36 12.46 5.68
CA PHE A 68 -2.93 13.07 6.88
C PHE A 68 -1.88 13.69 7.80
N GLY A 69 -0.65 13.19 7.80
CA GLY A 69 0.48 13.77 8.52
C GLY A 69 0.13 14.18 9.96
N SER A 70 0.47 15.42 10.30
CA SER A 70 0.14 16.10 11.55
C SER A 70 -1.37 16.22 11.83
N ALA A 71 -2.23 16.32 10.80
CA ALA A 71 -3.68 16.39 10.96
C ALA A 71 -4.27 15.12 11.59
N SER A 72 -3.57 13.97 11.51
CA SER A 72 -3.99 12.73 12.16
C SER A 72 -4.14 12.86 13.69
N GLN A 73 -3.43 13.80 14.32
CA GLN A 73 -3.49 14.09 15.76
C GLN A 73 -4.87 14.62 16.19
N ALA A 74 -5.54 15.40 15.34
CA ALA A 74 -6.91 15.87 15.59
C ALA A 74 -7.93 14.73 15.66
N TYR A 75 -7.58 13.57 15.08
CA TYR A 75 -8.40 12.36 15.07
C TYR A 75 -7.91 11.31 16.07
N GLY A 76 -6.97 11.64 16.97
CA GLY A 76 -6.43 10.73 17.98
C GLY A 76 -5.32 9.79 17.46
N GLY A 77 -4.73 10.10 16.31
CA GLY A 77 -3.55 9.42 15.77
C GLY A 77 -2.23 9.94 16.35
N GLY A 78 -1.15 9.19 16.10
CA GLY A 78 0.20 9.51 16.55
C GLY A 78 0.89 10.60 15.72
N GLN A 79 2.04 11.06 16.21
CA GLN A 79 2.95 11.94 15.46
C GLN A 79 3.49 11.20 14.23
N ARG A 80 3.63 11.91 13.10
CA ARG A 80 4.12 11.36 11.82
C ARG A 80 5.47 11.99 11.49
N GLN A 81 6.46 11.17 11.14
CA GLN A 81 7.78 11.67 10.76
C GLN A 81 7.81 12.28 9.37
N PHE A 82 7.10 11.68 8.41
CA PHE A 82 7.02 12.19 7.05
C PHE A 82 5.57 12.51 6.67
N GLU A 83 5.36 13.71 6.13
CA GLU A 83 4.09 14.17 5.59
C GLU A 83 4.30 14.86 4.23
N TYR A 84 3.28 14.84 3.38
CA TYR A 84 3.31 15.55 2.10
C TYR A 84 3.11 17.06 2.30
N SER A 85 3.86 17.86 1.55
CA SER A 85 3.58 19.30 1.40
C SER A 85 2.25 19.51 0.66
N ILE A 86 1.64 20.68 0.88
CA ILE A 86 0.34 21.04 0.30
C ILE A 86 0.34 20.94 -1.23
N ASP A 87 1.43 21.35 -1.87
CA ASP A 87 1.57 21.33 -3.32
C ASP A 87 1.60 19.90 -3.90
N MET A 88 1.91 18.90 -3.07
CA MET A 88 2.01 17.49 -3.47
C MET A 88 0.72 16.70 -3.23
N TYR A 89 -0.34 17.27 -2.66
CA TYR A 89 -1.58 16.53 -2.37
C TYR A 89 -2.23 15.92 -3.60
N ALA A 90 -2.18 16.59 -4.76
CA ALA A 90 -2.70 16.03 -6.00
C ALA A 90 -1.94 14.76 -6.42
N LEU A 91 -0.61 14.77 -6.30
CA LEU A 91 0.23 13.61 -6.58
C LEU A 91 0.05 12.51 -5.53
N ALA A 92 -0.10 12.88 -4.26
CA ALA A 92 -0.35 11.93 -3.18
C ALA A 92 -1.71 11.22 -3.34
N ALA A 93 -2.76 11.95 -3.72
CA ALA A 93 -4.07 11.40 -4.01
C ALA A 93 -4.03 10.47 -5.23
N TRP A 94 -3.26 10.83 -6.26
CA TRP A 94 -3.02 9.96 -7.42
C TRP A 94 -2.29 8.66 -7.04
N SER A 95 -1.24 8.73 -6.21
CA SER A 95 -0.53 7.55 -5.69
C SER A 95 -1.49 6.63 -4.92
N LEU A 96 -2.25 7.19 -3.98
CA LEU A 96 -3.22 6.45 -3.19
C LEU A 96 -4.31 5.79 -4.06
N TYR A 97 -4.71 6.46 -5.15
CA TYR A 97 -5.65 5.90 -6.12
C TYR A 97 -5.06 4.69 -6.88
N LEU A 98 -3.80 4.78 -7.31
CA LEU A 98 -3.11 3.66 -7.95
C LEU A 98 -2.95 2.47 -7.00
N ASP A 99 -2.59 2.71 -5.74
CA ASP A 99 -2.49 1.65 -4.73
C ASP A 99 -3.84 0.97 -4.50
N TYR A 100 -4.92 1.73 -4.48
CA TYR A 100 -6.27 1.19 -4.37
C TYR A 100 -6.66 0.32 -5.58
N ILE A 101 -6.37 0.76 -6.81
CA ILE A 101 -6.64 -0.06 -8.00
C ILE A 101 -5.85 -1.37 -7.92
N ASN A 102 -4.55 -1.31 -7.64
CA ASN A 102 -3.71 -2.49 -7.56
C ASN A 102 -4.17 -3.44 -6.45
N PHE A 103 -4.52 -2.91 -5.27
CA PHE A 103 -5.12 -3.70 -4.20
C PHE A 103 -6.33 -4.52 -4.68
N VAL A 104 -7.26 -3.88 -5.41
CA VAL A 104 -8.44 -4.57 -5.95
C VAL A 104 -8.08 -5.58 -7.04
N LEU A 105 -7.16 -5.23 -7.96
CA LEU A 105 -6.73 -6.16 -9.02
C LEU A 105 -6.08 -7.42 -8.45
N TYR A 106 -5.17 -7.29 -7.48
CA TYR A 106 -4.54 -8.43 -6.83
C TYR A 106 -5.52 -9.21 -5.94
N LEU A 107 -6.52 -8.55 -5.34
CA LEU A 107 -7.58 -9.23 -4.60
C LEU A 107 -8.47 -10.08 -5.52
N LEU A 108 -8.67 -9.66 -6.77
CA LEU A 108 -9.48 -10.38 -7.76
C LEU A 108 -8.71 -11.51 -8.47
N MET A 109 -7.39 -11.42 -8.56
CA MET A 109 -6.54 -12.43 -9.22
C MET A 109 -6.71 -13.90 -8.75
N PRO A 110 -7.01 -14.21 -7.47
CA PRO A 110 -7.25 -15.58 -7.00
C PRO A 110 -8.64 -16.14 -7.35
N LEU A 111 -9.59 -15.29 -7.75
CA LEU A 111 -11.00 -15.63 -7.98
C LEU A 111 -11.23 -16.05 -9.44
#